data_AF-A0A6M5Y2R2-F1
#
_entry.id   AF-A0A6M5Y2R2-F1
#
_cell.length_a   1.000
_cell.length_b   1.000
_cell.length_c   1.000
_cell.angle_alpha   90.00
_cell.angle_beta   90.00
_cell.angle_gamma   90.00
#
_symmetry.space_group_name_H-M   'P 1'
#
loop_
_entity.id
_entity.type
_entity.pdbx_description
1 polymer ?
#
loop_
_entity_poly.entity_id
_entity_poly.type
_entity_poly.pdbx_seq_one_letter_code
_entity_poly.pdbx_strand_id
1 'polypeptide(L)'
;MDDLRLEQEIDTVTNLSFVYSVSWYQKENLVAVSLVPELCNYLPEERRAINFIENDFSVQNVLEAYKSLIVNFLTEAVYLTKGLQHDGVSLFRMSF
;
A
#
# COMPACT_ATOMS: atom_id res chain seq x y z
N MET A 1 22.55 -19.86 -4.76
CA MET A 1 22.47 -18.93 -5.92
C MET A 1 21.24 -18.04 -5.80
N ASP A 2 20.19 -18.44 -5.08
CA ASP A 2 18.99 -17.62 -4.84
C ASP A 2 19.17 -16.47 -3.84
N ASP A 3 19.96 -16.64 -2.77
CA ASP A 3 20.18 -15.58 -1.77
C ASP A 3 20.79 -14.30 -2.38
N LEU A 4 21.72 -14.46 -3.32
CA LEU A 4 22.40 -13.32 -3.96
C LEU A 4 21.46 -12.51 -4.87
N ARG A 5 20.43 -13.14 -5.43
CA ARG A 5 19.37 -12.47 -6.20
C ARG A 5 18.46 -11.70 -5.26
N LEU A 6 18.05 -12.32 -4.16
CA LEU A 6 17.17 -11.70 -3.16
C LEU A 6 17.81 -10.47 -2.53
N GLU A 7 19.10 -10.55 -2.16
CA GLU A 7 19.86 -9.40 -1.64
C GLU A 7 19.88 -8.23 -2.62
N GLN A 8 20.13 -8.49 -3.91
CA GLN A 8 20.11 -7.45 -4.94
C GLN A 8 18.74 -6.79 -5.11
N GLU A 9 17.67 -7.58 -5.01
CA GLU A 9 16.32 -7.05 -5.10
C GLU A 9 15.94 -6.25 -3.84
N ILE A 10 16.32 -6.71 -2.65
CA ILE A 10 16.13 -5.98 -1.39
C ILE A 10 16.84 -4.63 -1.47
N ASP A 11 18.09 -4.60 -1.93
CA ASP A 11 18.85 -3.37 -2.11
C ASP A 11 18.16 -2.44 -3.14
N THR A 12 17.71 -2.98 -4.26
CA THR A 12 17.03 -2.20 -5.30
C THR A 12 15.73 -1.60 -4.76
N VAL A 13 14.93 -2.39 -4.04
CA VAL A 13 13.65 -1.95 -3.45
C VAL A 13 13.88 -0.92 -2.35
N THR A 14 14.90 -1.09 -1.52
CA THR A 14 15.26 -0.14 -0.45
C THR A 14 15.61 1.24 -1.01
N ASN A 15 16.15 1.31 -2.24
CA ASN A 15 16.48 2.56 -2.91
C ASN A 15 15.28 3.24 -3.61
N LEU A 16 14.08 2.64 -3.57
CA LEU A 16 12.88 3.26 -4.16
C LEU A 16 12.39 4.40 -3.27
N SER A 17 12.10 5.56 -3.88
CA SER A 17 11.69 6.80 -3.17
C SER A 17 10.43 6.68 -2.29
N PHE A 18 9.59 5.68 -2.52
CA PHE A 18 8.35 5.45 -1.76
C PHE A 18 8.52 4.37 -0.67
N VAL A 19 9.71 3.78 -0.54
CA VAL A 19 10.06 2.78 0.47
C VAL A 19 10.82 3.45 1.61
N TYR A 20 10.37 3.20 2.85
CA TYR A 20 11.06 3.60 4.07
C TYR A 20 12.10 2.57 4.50
N SER A 21 11.71 1.29 4.49
CA SER A 21 12.58 0.18 4.87
C SER A 21 12.08 -1.14 4.32
N VAL A 22 13.00 -2.10 4.14
CA VAL A 22 12.70 -3.50 3.82
C VAL A 22 13.21 -4.38 4.95
N SER A 23 12.36 -5.27 5.45
CA SER A 23 12.71 -6.24 6.51
C SER A 23 12.55 -7.65 5.98
N TRP A 24 13.61 -8.46 6.06
CA TRP A 24 13.58 -9.88 5.68
C TRP A 24 13.53 -10.78 6.90
N TYR A 25 12.46 -11.56 7.00
CA TYR A 25 12.22 -12.55 8.05
C TYR A 25 12.51 -13.94 7.49
N GLN A 26 13.78 -14.29 7.39
CA GLN A 26 14.25 -15.53 6.76
C GLN A 26 13.62 -16.80 7.35
N LYS A 27 13.30 -16.83 8.65
CA LYS A 27 12.63 -17.99 9.29
C LYS A 27 11.18 -18.19 8.84
N GLU A 28 10.56 -17.13 8.33
CA GLU A 28 9.16 -17.09 7.92
C GLU A 28 9.01 -16.99 6.39
N ASN A 29 10.14 -16.99 5.66
CA ASN A 29 10.20 -16.75 4.20
C ASN A 29 9.40 -15.51 3.79
N LEU A 30 9.51 -14.42 4.57
CA LEU A 30 8.70 -13.22 4.40
C LEU A 30 9.58 -11.98 4.24
N VAL A 31 9.22 -11.13 3.29
CA VAL A 31 9.82 -9.81 3.07
C VAL A 31 8.76 -8.74 3.27
N ALA A 32 8.94 -7.85 4.23
CA ALA A 32 8.05 -6.75 4.51
C ALA A 32 8.63 -5.44 3.97
N VAL A 33 7.88 -4.74 3.13
CA VAL A 33 8.24 -3.44 2.54
C VAL A 33 7.41 -2.37 3.23
N SER A 34 8.06 -1.52 4.03
CA SER A 34 7.42 -0.39 4.71
C SER A 34 7.45 0.85 3.82
N LEU A 35 6.33 1.55 3.69
CA LEU A 35 6.19 2.72 2.82
C LEU A 35 6.50 4.03 3.56
N VAL A 36 6.93 5.07 2.83
CA VAL A 36 7.29 6.38 3.41
C VAL A 36 6.09 7.02 4.13
N PRO A 37 6.28 7.62 5.32
CA PRO A 37 5.22 8.22 6.14
C PRO A 37 4.32 9.22 5.39
N GLU A 38 4.86 9.97 4.43
CA GLU A 38 4.15 11.01 3.69
C GLU A 38 3.04 10.45 2.79
N LEU A 39 3.25 9.24 2.25
CA LEU A 39 2.21 8.46 1.56
C LEU A 39 1.28 7.77 2.58
N CYS A 40 1.84 7.34 3.71
CA CYS A 40 1.14 6.63 4.77
C CYS A 40 0.22 7.49 5.65
N ASN A 41 0.38 8.81 5.67
CA ASN A 41 -0.50 9.73 6.43
C ASN A 41 -1.95 9.66 5.95
N TYR A 42 -2.15 9.22 4.70
CA TYR A 42 -3.46 9.04 4.10
C TYR A 42 -3.92 7.58 4.08
N LEU A 43 -3.02 6.63 4.39
CA LEU A 43 -3.35 5.21 4.41
C LEU A 43 -3.72 4.75 5.83
N PRO A 44 -4.72 3.85 5.97
CA PRO A 44 -4.95 3.14 7.23
C PRO A 44 -3.65 2.49 7.72
N GLU A 45 -3.43 2.46 9.03
CA GLU A 45 -2.19 1.95 9.64
C GLU A 45 -1.87 0.50 9.20
N GLU A 46 -2.92 -0.30 9.00
CA GLU A 46 -2.88 -1.68 8.49
C GLU A 46 -2.33 -1.81 7.06
N ARG A 47 -2.27 -0.72 6.29
CA ARG A 47 -1.81 -0.69 4.89
C ARG A 47 -0.43 -0.03 4.72
N ARG A 48 0.29 0.23 5.80
CA ARG A 48 1.60 0.92 5.77
C ARG A 48 2.78 0.02 5.40
N ALA A 49 2.56 -1.30 5.41
CA ALA A 49 3.53 -2.28 4.97
C ALA A 49 2.89 -3.24 3.95
N ILE A 50 3.68 -3.65 2.97
CA ILE A 50 3.31 -4.67 1.98
C ILE A 50 4.17 -5.90 2.24
N ASN A 51 3.53 -7.04 2.49
CA ASN A 51 4.22 -8.29 2.79
C ASN A 51 4.29 -9.18 1.54
N PHE A 52 5.44 -9.77 1.31
CA PHE A 52 5.71 -10.70 0.22
C PHE A 52 6.25 -12.01 0.78
N ILE A 53 5.88 -13.13 0.16
CA ILE A 53 6.61 -14.38 0.33
C ILE A 53 7.92 -14.24 -0.44
N GLU A 54 9.03 -14.73 0.10
CA GLU A 54 10.37 -14.59 -0.47
C GLU A 54 10.46 -14.99 -1.95
N ASN A 55 9.81 -16.09 -2.33
CA ASN A 55 9.79 -16.57 -3.71
C ASN A 55 9.06 -15.64 -4.68
N ASP A 56 8.10 -14.85 -4.17
CA ASP A 56 7.32 -13.89 -4.94
C ASP A 56 7.88 -12.46 -4.80
N PHE A 57 8.93 -12.28 -3.99
CA PHE A 57 9.58 -10.98 -3.88
C PHE A 57 10.34 -10.69 -5.17
N SER A 58 10.00 -9.54 -5.76
CA SER A 58 10.70 -8.95 -6.90
C SER A 58 10.41 -7.46 -6.97
N VAL A 59 11.32 -6.70 -7.59
CA VAL A 59 11.13 -5.26 -7.82
C VAL A 59 9.81 -4.99 -8.56
N GLN A 60 9.49 -5.82 -9.55
CA GLN A 60 8.25 -5.70 -10.32
C GLN A 60 7.01 -5.88 -9.44
N ASN A 61 6.98 -6.93 -8.61
CA ASN A 61 5.84 -7.23 -7.76
C ASN A 61 5.66 -6.15 -6.68
N VAL A 62 6.74 -5.57 -6.16
CA VAL A 62 6.67 -4.43 -5.24
C VAL A 62 6.04 -3.21 -5.92
N LEU A 63 6.45 -2.90 -7.15
CA LEU A 63 5.88 -1.78 -7.91
C LEU A 63 4.39 -1.99 -8.25
N GLU A 64 4.00 -3.21 -8.61
CA GLU A 64 2.60 -3.54 -8.89
C GLU A 64 1.73 -3.44 -7.64
N ALA A 65 2.20 -3.99 -6.51
CA ALA A 65 1.49 -3.92 -5.24
C ALA A 65 1.32 -2.47 -4.78
N TYR A 66 2.37 -1.64 -4.89
CA TYR A 66 2.31 -0.22 -4.57
C TYR A 66 1.30 0.54 -5.44
N LYS A 67 1.30 0.30 -6.77
CA LYS A 67 0.31 0.91 -7.69
C LYS A 67 -1.11 0.51 -7.33
N SER A 68 -1.35 -0.79 -7.09
CA SER A 68 -2.67 -1.31 -6.71
C SER A 68 -3.16 -0.66 -5.43
N LEU A 69 -2.29 -0.52 -4.43
CA LEU A 69 -2.60 0.11 -3.16
C LEU A 69 -3.00 1.58 -3.34
N ILE A 70 -2.26 2.36 -4.14
CA ILE A 70 -2.62 3.75 -4.45
C ILE A 70 -3.96 3.83 -5.20
N VAL A 71 -4.16 3.01 -6.22
CA VAL A 71 -5.40 3.01 -7.01
C VAL A 71 -6.60 2.69 -6.12
N ASN A 72 -6.50 1.69 -5.24
CA ASN A 72 -7.55 1.34 -4.28
C ASN A 72 -7.81 2.49 -3.30
N PHE A 73 -6.75 3.10 -2.77
CA PHE A 73 -6.87 4.25 -1.87
C PHE A 73 -7.58 5.44 -2.55
N LEU A 74 -7.16 5.83 -3.75
CA LEU A 74 -7.80 6.91 -4.51
C LEU A 74 -9.26 6.58 -4.84
N THR A 75 -9.53 5.33 -5.18
CA THR A 75 -10.89 4.86 -5.47
C THR A 75 -11.78 4.96 -4.23
N GLU A 76 -11.33 4.48 -3.07
CA GLU A 76 -12.02 4.61 -1.78
C GLU A 76 -12.26 6.08 -1.42
N ALA A 77 -11.26 6.95 -1.58
CA ALA A 77 -11.39 8.38 -1.32
C ALA A 77 -12.45 9.05 -2.23
N VAL A 78 -12.50 8.68 -3.51
CA VAL A 78 -13.52 9.16 -4.45
C VAL A 78 -14.90 8.63 -4.10
N TYR A 79 -15.03 7.37 -3.69
CA TYR A 79 -16.31 6.81 -3.25
C TYR A 79 -16.80 7.44 -1.94
N LEU A 80 -15.93 7.68 -0.97
CA LEU A 80 -16.29 8.35 0.29
C LEU A 80 -16.78 9.78 0.03
N THR A 81 -16.08 10.54 -0.82
CA THR A 81 -16.49 11.90 -1.19
C THR A 81 -17.80 11.94 -2.00
N LYS A 82 -18.04 10.96 -2.88
CA LYS A 82 -19.31 10.84 -3.61
C LYS A 82 -20.46 10.29 -2.77
N GLY A 83 -20.19 9.39 -1.83
CA GLY A 83 -21.15 8.86 -0.86
C GLY A 83 -21.63 9.94 0.10
N LEU A 84 -20.70 10.77 0.60
CA LEU A 84 -21.02 11.97 1.38
C LEU A 84 -21.82 13.03 0.58
N GLN A 85 -21.64 13.11 -0.74
CA GLN A 85 -22.48 13.96 -1.59
C GLN A 85 -23.90 13.39 -1.81
N HIS A 86 -24.10 12.08 -1.71
CA HIS A 86 -25.42 11.47 -1.84
C HIS A 86 -26.26 11.53 -0.55
N ASP A 87 -25.64 11.62 0.62
CA ASP A 87 -26.31 11.92 1.90
C ASP A 87 -26.60 13.43 2.09
N GLY A 88 -26.27 14.26 1.10
CA GLY A 88 -26.59 15.69 1.04
C GLY A 88 -27.95 16.02 0.41
N VAL A 89 -28.81 15.03 0.12
CA VAL A 89 -30.17 15.27 -0.41
C VAL A 89 -31.19 15.36 0.74
N SER A 90 -31.37 16.60 1.21
CA SER A 90 -32.60 17.20 1.75
C SER A 90 -33.61 16.30 2.48
N LEU A 91 -33.46 16.21 3.80
CA LEU A 91 -34.62 16.13 4.72
C LEU A 91 -35.17 17.54 4.99
N PHE A 92 -35.62 18.21 3.93
CA PHE A 92 -36.53 19.35 4.05
C PHE A 92 -37.78 19.09 3.20
N ARG A 93 -38.79 18.50 3.83
CA ARG A 93 -40.23 18.75 3.61
C ARG A 93 -40.97 18.11 4.79
N MET A 94 -41.05 18.83 5.91
CA MET A 94 -42.13 19.78 6.28
C MET A 94 -43.46 19.06 6.54
N SER A 95 -43.81 19.01 7.82
CA SER A 95 -45.12 18.66 8.36
C SER A 95 -46.23 19.42 7.65
N PHE A 96 -47.31 18.74 7.27
CA PHE A 96 -48.73 19.10 7.48
C PHE A 96 -49.58 17.84 7.32
#